data_AF-A0A2V6IV45-F1
#
_entry.id   AF-A0A2V6IV45-F1
#
_cell.length_a   1.000
_cell.length_b   1.000
_cell.length_c   1.000
_cell.angle_alpha   90.00
_cell.angle_beta   90.00
_cell.angle_gamma   90.00
#
_symmetry.space_group_name_H-M   'P 1'
#
loop_
_entity.id
_entity.type
_entity.pdbx_description
1 polymer ?
#
loop_
_entity_poly.entity_id
_entity_poly.type
_entity_poly.pdbx_seq_one_letter_code
_entity_poly.pdbx_strand_id
1 'polypeptide(L)' 'MTTGLWDRETFVENLRAIGARAYHDKHPFHVAMNEGWLSPEALRGWVANRFYYQRNIPVKDAAILS' A
#
# COMPACT_ATOMS: atom_id res chain seq x y z
N MET A 1 12.07 10.31 21.48
CA MET A 1 12.69 10.23 20.14
C MET A 1 14.14 9.88 20.34
N THR A 2 14.59 8.73 19.83
CA THR A 2 15.99 8.31 19.95
C THR A 2 16.86 9.20 19.06
N THR A 3 17.71 10.01 19.69
CA THR A 3 18.58 11.00 19.04
C THR A 3 19.87 10.40 18.47
N GLY A 4 19.81 9.15 18.00
CA GLY A 4 20.96 8.42 17.44
C GLY A 4 20.60 7.70 16.15
N LEU A 5 21.56 7.57 15.25
CA LEU A 5 21.40 6.79 14.02
C LEU A 5 21.07 5.34 14.38
N TRP A 6 20.02 4.78 13.76
CA TRP A 6 19.68 3.37 13.92
C TRP A 6 20.68 2.49 13.18
N ASP A 7 20.97 1.32 13.75
CA ASP A 7 21.59 0.24 12.99
C ASP A 7 20.61 -0.28 11.91
N ARG A 8 21.13 -1.12 11.01
CA ARG A 8 20.37 -1.61 9.85
C ARG A 8 19.12 -2.37 10.30
N GLU A 9 19.26 -3.22 11.30
CA GLU A 9 18.21 -4.10 11.81
C GLU A 9 17.07 -3.27 12.42
N THR A 10 17.41 -2.32 13.31
CA THR A 10 16.46 -1.40 13.93
C THR A 10 15.78 -0.53 12.87
N PHE A 11 16.52 -0.02 11.89
CA PHE A 11 15.94 0.78 10.81
C PHE A 11 14.91 -0.02 10.00
N VAL A 12 15.25 -1.25 9.58
CA VAL A 12 14.33 -2.10 8.82
C VAL A 12 13.10 -2.49 9.64
N GLU A 13 13.26 -2.78 10.93
CA GLU A 13 12.13 -3.13 11.80
C GLU A 13 11.16 -1.96 11.95
N ASN A 14 11.66 -0.73 12.09
CA ASN A 14 10.82 0.47 12.12
C ASN A 14 10.03 0.67 10.81
N LEU A 15 10.63 0.37 9.64
CA LEU A 15 9.91 0.42 8.36
C LEU A 15 8.80 -0.64 8.30
N ARG A 16 9.07 -1.87 8.76
CA ARG A 16 8.08 -2.96 8.80
C ARG A 16 6.93 -2.67 9.76
N ALA A 17 7.21 -2.03 10.90
CA ALA A 17 6.20 -1.62 11.87
C ALA A 17 5.17 -0.66 11.27
N ILE A 18 5.57 0.19 10.30
CA ILE A 18 4.64 1.03 9.54
C ILE A 18 3.72 0.16 8.67
N GLY A 19 4.28 -0.79 7.93
CA GLY A 19 3.50 -1.74 7.14
C GLY A 19 2.49 -2.50 7.99
N ALA A 20 2.90 -3.02 9.14
CA ALA A 20 2.03 -3.77 10.04
C ALA A 20 0.82 -2.96 10.54
N ARG A 21 0.99 -1.66 10.79
CA ARG A 21 -0.07 -0.82 11.37
C ARG A 21 -0.87 0.00 10.36
N ALA A 22 -0.32 0.28 9.18
CA ALA A 22 -0.86 1.29 8.26
C ALA A 22 -0.94 0.83 6.80
N TYR A 23 -0.58 -0.42 6.48
CA TYR A 23 -0.78 -0.91 5.13
C TYR A 23 -2.27 -1.05 4.80
N HIS A 24 -2.61 -0.87 3.53
CA HIS A 24 -3.99 -0.73 3.07
C HIS A 24 -4.83 -2.02 3.17
N ASP A 25 -4.22 -3.16 3.47
CA ASP A 25 -4.93 -4.41 3.75
C ASP A 25 -5.81 -4.30 4.99
N LYS A 26 -5.49 -3.36 5.90
CA LYS A 26 -6.30 -3.04 7.08
C LYS A 26 -7.45 -2.07 6.79
N HIS A 27 -7.52 -1.48 5.60
CA HIS A 27 -8.59 -0.54 5.27
C HIS A 27 -9.94 -1.29 5.17
N PRO A 28 -11.05 -0.76 5.72
CA PRO A 28 -12.34 -1.46 5.73
C PRO A 28 -12.81 -1.93 4.36
N PHE A 29 -12.56 -1.14 3.31
CA PHE A 29 -12.86 -1.54 1.93
C PHE A 29 -12.11 -2.80 1.48
N HIS A 30 -10.82 -2.92 1.85
CA HIS A 30 -9.98 -4.06 1.46
C HIS A 30 -10.35 -5.32 2.26
N VAL A 31 -10.72 -5.15 3.53
CA VAL A 31 -11.29 -6.22 4.37
C VAL A 31 -12.59 -6.73 3.77
N ALA A 32 -13.56 -5.85 3.49
CA ALA A 32 -14.84 -6.21 2.89
C ALA A 32 -14.68 -6.87 1.50
N MET A 33 -13.69 -6.45 0.71
CA MET A 33 -13.35 -7.09 -0.55
C MET A 33 -12.87 -8.53 -0.36
N ASN A 34 -11.96 -8.76 0.59
CA ASN A 34 -11.41 -10.09 0.86
C ASN A 34 -12.45 -11.04 1.49
N GLU A 35 -13.36 -10.50 2.29
CA GLU A 35 -14.46 -11.26 2.91
C GLU A 35 -15.64 -11.52 1.94
N GLY A 36 -15.59 -10.95 0.73
CA GLY A 36 -16.62 -11.14 -0.30
C GLY A 36 -17.89 -10.33 -0.07
N TRP A 37 -17.83 -9.24 0.70
CA TRP A 37 -18.99 -8.41 1.07
C TRP A 37 -19.22 -7.21 0.15
N LEU A 38 -18.32 -6.94 -0.80
CA LEU A 38 -18.53 -5.87 -1.77
C LEU A 38 -19.63 -6.22 -2.78
N SER A 39 -20.43 -5.21 -3.16
CA SER A 39 -21.31 -5.35 -4.31
C SER A 39 -20.49 -5.47 -5.60
N PRO A 40 -21.06 -6.07 -6.67
CA PRO A 40 -20.42 -6.10 -7.98
C PRO A 40 -20.01 -4.72 -8.50
N GLU A 41 -20.81 -3.67 -8.24
CA GLU A 41 -20.53 -2.30 -8.63
C GLU A 41 -19.31 -1.74 -7.89
N ALA A 42 -19.22 -1.95 -6.57
CA ALA A 42 -18.09 -1.52 -5.76
C ALA A 42 -16.78 -2.20 -6.22
N LEU A 43 -16.83 -3.50 -6.53
CA LEU A 43 -15.67 -4.24 -7.04
C LEU A 43 -15.23 -3.70 -8.42
N ARG A 44 -16.15 -3.47 -9.35
CA ARG A 44 -15.84 -2.87 -10.66
C ARG A 44 -15.24 -1.47 -10.51
N GLY A 45 -15.76 -0.68 -9.57
CA GLY A 45 -15.19 0.63 -9.22
C GLY A 45 -13.74 0.52 -8.74
N TRP A 46 -13.46 -0.42 -7.83
CA TRP A 46 -12.08 -0.68 -7.38
C TRP A 46 -11.18 -1.09 -8.55
N VAL A 47 -11.61 -1.99 -9.43
CA VAL A 47 -10.82 -2.42 -10.59
C VAL A 47 -10.49 -1.24 -11.52
N ALA A 48 -11.49 -0.42 -11.86
CA ALA A 48 -11.30 0.72 -12.75
C ALA A 48 -10.30 1.75 -12.16
N ASN A 49 -10.40 2.03 -10.86
CA ASN A 49 -9.49 2.95 -10.19
C ASN A 49 -8.09 2.34 -10.01
N ARG A 50 -8.00 1.04 -9.69
CA ARG A 50 -6.71 0.37 -9.51
C ARG A 50 -5.95 0.27 -10.83
N PHE A 51 -6.64 0.14 -11.97
CA PHE A 51 -6.01 0.22 -13.29
C PHE A 51 -5.21 1.52 -13.47
N TYR A 52 -5.75 2.67 -13.04
CA TYR A 52 -5.04 3.94 -13.13
C TYR A 52 -3.75 3.92 -12.28
N TYR A 53 -3.82 3.40 -11.05
CA TYR A 53 -2.62 3.23 -10.23
C TYR A 53 -1.60 2.32 -10.92
N GLN A 54 -2.01 1.13 -11.40
CA GLN A 54 -1.10 0.18 -12.08
C GLN A 54 -0.46 0.78 -13.34
N ARG A 55 -1.22 1.51 -14.16
CA ARG A 55 -0.71 2.19 -15.36
C ARG A 55 0.37 3.22 -15.03
N ASN A 56 0.27 3.88 -13.87
CA ASN A 56 1.22 4.91 -13.47
C ASN A 56 2.48 4.36 -12.78
N ILE A 57 2.50 3.10 -12.34
CA ILE A 57 3.71 2.46 -11.78
C ILE A 57 4.92 2.61 -12.72
N PRO A 58 4.87 2.20 -14.01
CA PRO A 58 6.02 2.33 -14.90
C PRO A 58 6.41 3.79 -15.19
N VAL A 59 5.46 4.73 -15.18
CA VAL A 59 5.76 6.17 -15.35
C VAL A 59 6.52 6.69 -14.13
N LYS A 60 6.05 6.35 -12.93
CA LYS A 60 6.71 6.68 -11.65
C LYS A 60 8.09 6.01 -11.57
N ASP A 61 8.23 4.77 -12.01
CA ASP A 61 9.53 4.08 -12.05
C ASP A 61 10.49 4.73 -13.05
N ALA A 62 10.02 5.14 -14.23
CA ALA A 62 10.84 5.86 -15.21
C ALA A 62 11.36 7.20 -14.67
N ALA A 63 10.55 7.93 -13.90
CA ALA A 63 10.96 9.17 -13.25
C ALA A 63 12.05 8.98 -12.17
N ILE A 64 12.15 7.79 -11.56
CA ILE A 64 13.23 7.46 -10.62
C ILE A 64 14.54 7.14 -11.37
N LEU A 65 14.44 6.59 -12.58
CA LEU A 65 15.60 6.18 -13.39
C LEU A 65 16.27 7.34 -14.14
N SER A 66 15.55 8.43 -14.40
CA SER A 66 16.03 9.61 -15.13
C SER A 66 16.79 10.59 -14.25
#